data_AF-A0A1L5KTX4-F1
#
_entry.id   AF-A0A1L5KTX4-F1
#
_cell.length_a   1.000
_cell.length_b   1.000
_cell.length_c   1.000
_cell.angle_alpha   90.00
_cell.angle_beta   90.00
_cell.angle_gamma   90.00
#
_symmetry.space_group_name_H-M   'P 1'
#
loop_
_entity.id
_entity.type
_entity.pdbx_description
1 polymer ?
#
loop_
_entity_poly.entity_id
_entity_poly.type
_entity_poly.pdbx_seq_one_letter_code
_entity_poly.pdbx_strand_id
1 'polypeptide(L)'
;MTADRHWAIGKDGRPLVTIPADRQMFLKETDGKVVVMGRRTLEGLPGGQPFGNRVNIVLTHDMQYKVKGAVVCHSLEEALKALKDYD
;
A
#
# COMPACT_ATOMS: atom_id res chain seq x y z
N MET A 1 -10.39 3.13 4.44
CA MET A 1 -10.37 1.65 4.46
C MET A 1 -11.81 1.21 4.36
N THR A 2 -12.12 0.29 3.46
CA THR A 2 -13.47 -0.24 3.27
C THR A 2 -13.54 -1.66 3.82
N ALA A 3 -14.56 -1.95 4.63
CA ALA A 3 -14.83 -3.28 5.18
C ALA A 3 -16.33 -3.57 5.07
N ASP A 4 -16.70 -4.85 4.95
CA ASP A 4 -18.09 -5.28 5.05
C ASP A 4 -18.55 -5.35 6.53
N ARG A 5 -19.81 -5.74 6.76
CA ARG A 5 -20.37 -5.89 8.10
C ARG A 5 -19.72 -6.99 8.94
N HIS A 6 -18.93 -7.87 8.31
CA HIS A 6 -18.19 -8.96 8.95
C HIS A 6 -16.68 -8.70 9.00
N TRP A 7 -16.25 -7.44 8.84
CA TRP A 7 -14.84 -7.02 8.86
C TRP A 7 -13.97 -7.55 7.72
N ALA A 8 -14.58 -8.09 6.67
CA ALA A 8 -13.86 -8.49 5.48
C ALA A 8 -13.51 -7.25 4.64
N ILE A 9 -12.24 -7.14 4.23
CA ILE A 9 -11.70 -5.99 3.49
C ILE A 9 -11.39 -6.30 2.02
N GLY A 10 -11.27 -7.59 1.67
CA GLY A 10 -10.93 -8.02 0.33
C GLY A 10 -10.97 -9.53 0.15
N LYS A 11 -10.98 -9.96 -1.11
CA LYS A 11 -10.90 -11.37 -1.55
C LYS A 11 -9.97 -11.47 -2.75
N ASP A 12 -9.13 -12.51 -2.79
CA ASP A 12 -8.21 -12.79 -3.90
C ASP A 12 -7.31 -11.61 -4.30
N GLY A 13 -6.80 -10.86 -3.31
CA GLY A 13 -5.93 -9.70 -3.53
C GLY A 13 -6.65 -8.45 -4.04
N ARG A 14 -7.99 -8.45 -4.04
CA ARG A 14 -8.81 -7.32 -4.49
C ARG A 14 -9.79 -6.87 -3.38
N PRO A 15 -10.21 -5.60 -3.36
CA PRO A 15 -11.30 -5.16 -2.50
C PRO A 15 -12.60 -5.94 -2.79
N LEU A 16 -13.45 -6.13 -1.78
CA LEU A 16 -14.73 -6.84 -1.95
C LEU A 16 -15.66 -6.15 -2.96
N VAL A 17 -15.63 -4.82 -2.95
CA VAL A 17 -16.41 -3.96 -3.86
C VAL A 17 -15.52 -2.82 -4.32
N THR A 18 -15.71 -2.39 -5.57
CA THR A 18 -15.02 -1.21 -6.10
C THR A 18 -15.94 -0.01 -5.95
N ILE A 19 -15.59 0.90 -5.05
CA ILE A 19 -16.31 2.16 -4.83
C ILE A 19 -15.45 3.30 -5.40
N PRO A 20 -15.81 3.90 -6.55
CA PRO A 20 -15.01 4.96 -7.16
C PRO A 20 -14.76 6.16 -6.25
N ALA A 21 -15.73 6.50 -5.40
CA ALA A 21 -15.61 7.59 -4.43
C ALA A 21 -14.55 7.30 -3.35
N ASP A 22 -14.51 6.07 -2.82
CA ASP A 22 -13.50 5.65 -1.82
C ASP A 22 -12.09 5.70 -2.43
N ARG A 23 -11.95 5.25 -3.69
CA ARG A 23 -10.67 5.35 -4.41
C ARG A 23 -10.23 6.81 -4.58
N GLN A 24 -11.13 7.70 -4.98
CA GLN A 24 -10.81 9.13 -5.14
C GLN A 24 -10.42 9.77 -3.81
N MET A 25 -11.16 9.46 -2.75
CA MET A 25 -10.85 9.91 -1.40
C MET A 25 -9.47 9.44 -0.97
N PHE A 26 -9.15 8.16 -1.16
CA PHE A 26 -7.84 7.61 -0.86
C PHE A 26 -6.71 8.30 -1.63
N LEU A 27 -6.89 8.49 -2.95
CA LEU A 27 -5.91 9.18 -3.79
C LEU A 27 -5.66 10.62 -3.31
N LYS A 28 -6.72 11.35 -2.95
CA LYS A 28 -6.65 12.72 -2.45
C LYS A 28 -6.00 12.80 -1.06
N GLU A 29 -6.38 11.91 -0.15
CA GLU A 29 -5.86 11.90 1.22
C GLU A 29 -4.38 11.52 1.32
N THR A 30 -3.93 10.66 0.41
CA THR A 30 -2.54 10.18 0.37
C THR A 30 -1.66 11.03 -0.53
N ASP A 31 -2.19 12.05 -1.19
CA ASP A 31 -1.41 12.91 -2.07
C ASP A 31 -0.30 13.63 -1.29
N GLY A 32 0.93 13.57 -1.81
CA GLY A 32 2.13 14.12 -1.15
C GLY A 32 2.56 13.42 0.15
N LYS A 33 1.88 12.34 0.57
CA LYS A 33 2.20 11.60 1.80
C LYS A 33 2.85 10.26 1.51
N VAL A 34 3.42 9.65 2.57
CA VAL A 34 3.94 8.28 2.54
C VAL A 34 2.78 7.28 2.67
N VAL A 35 2.76 6.27 1.80
CA VAL A 35 1.79 5.17 1.84
C VAL A 35 2.51 3.88 2.16
N VAL A 36 2.19 3.28 3.31
CA VAL A 36 2.67 1.96 3.70
C VAL A 36 1.64 0.90 3.30
N MET A 37 2.08 -0.13 2.59
CA MET A 37 1.21 -1.24 2.15
C MET A 37 1.95 -2.58 2.19
N GLY A 38 1.23 -3.69 2.14
CA GLY A 38 1.82 -5.02 2.03
C GLY A 38 2.13 -5.41 0.59
N ARG A 39 3.03 -6.40 0.40
CA ARG A 39 3.35 -6.99 -0.91
C ARG A 39 2.11 -7.35 -1.74
N ARG A 40 1.19 -8.13 -1.16
CA ARG A 40 -0.02 -8.60 -1.86
C ARG A 40 -0.94 -7.46 -2.29
N THR A 41 -0.97 -6.37 -1.51
CA THR A 41 -1.75 -5.17 -1.84
C THR A 41 -1.17 -4.48 -3.07
N LEU A 42 0.17 -4.34 -3.14
CA LEU A 42 0.86 -3.78 -4.29
C LEU A 42 0.66 -4.64 -5.55
N GLU A 43 0.77 -5.97 -5.43
CA GLU A 43 0.52 -6.91 -6.54
C GLU A 43 -0.92 -6.84 -7.06
N GLY A 44 -1.88 -6.48 -6.20
CA GLY A 44 -3.28 -6.26 -6.56
C GLY A 44 -3.55 -4.92 -7.25
N LEU A 45 -2.60 -3.99 -7.25
CA LEU A 45 -2.74 -2.71 -7.96
C LEU A 45 -2.63 -2.90 -9.48
N PRO A 46 -3.23 -1.99 -10.27
CA PRO A 46 -3.10 -2.02 -11.73
C PRO A 46 -1.62 -2.02 -12.15
N GLY A 47 -1.20 -3.11 -12.82
CA GLY A 47 0.19 -3.27 -13.28
C GLY A 47 1.21 -3.60 -12.20
N GLY A 48 0.80 -3.87 -10.95
CA GLY A 48 1.71 -4.18 -9.85
C GLY A 48 2.65 -3.04 -9.49
N GLN A 49 2.29 -1.81 -9.85
CA GLN A 49 3.15 -0.64 -9.71
C GLN A 49 2.71 0.24 -8.53
N PRO A 50 3.69 0.80 -7.80
CA PRO A 50 3.43 1.77 -6.74
C PRO A 50 2.89 3.08 -7.32
N PHE A 51 2.25 3.89 -6.47
CA PHE A 51 1.71 5.18 -6.91
C PHE A 51 2.84 6.17 -7.23
N GLY A 52 3.03 6.49 -8.51
CA GLY A 52 4.24 7.16 -9.00
C GLY A 52 4.57 8.55 -8.41
N ASN A 53 3.59 9.28 -7.86
CA ASN A 53 3.82 10.61 -7.28
C ASN A 53 3.92 10.59 -5.74
N ARG A 54 4.08 9.40 -5.14
CA ARG A 54 4.04 9.19 -3.69
C ARG A 54 5.20 8.32 -3.24
N VAL A 55 5.60 8.50 -1.99
CA VAL A 55 6.52 7.57 -1.34
C VAL A 55 5.71 6.33 -0.98
N ASN A 56 6.02 5.21 -1.61
CA ASN A 56 5.37 3.94 -1.32
C ASN A 56 6.35 3.06 -0.53
N ILE A 57 5.92 2.57 0.62
CA ILE A 57 6.67 1.61 1.43
C ILE A 57 5.95 0.27 1.37
N VAL A 58 6.66 -0.78 0.99
CA VAL A 58 6.14 -2.14 0.85
C VAL A 58 6.69 -3.02 1.96
N LEU A 59 5.80 -3.54 2.79
CA LEU A 59 6.11 -4.49 3.85
C LEU A 59 6.03 -5.92 3.35
N THR A 60 7.12 -6.67 3.50
CA THR A 60 7.21 -8.04 3.05
C THR A 60 8.26 -8.84 3.83
N HIS A 61 7.90 -10.05 4.26
CA HIS A 61 8.86 -10.98 4.85
C HIS A 61 9.80 -11.63 3.82
N ASP A 62 9.52 -11.43 2.52
CA ASP A 62 10.36 -11.94 1.45
C ASP A 62 11.56 -11.00 1.22
N MET A 63 12.74 -11.46 1.65
CA MET A 63 14.02 -10.75 1.54
C MET A 63 14.50 -10.56 0.10
N GLN A 64 13.97 -11.32 -0.85
CA GLN A 64 14.36 -11.22 -2.26
C GLN A 64 13.41 -10.31 -3.06
N TYR A 65 12.34 -9.84 -2.44
CA TYR A 65 11.35 -9.02 -3.11
C TYR A 65 11.92 -7.65 -3.48
N LYS A 66 11.84 -7.30 -4.76
CA LYS A 66 12.27 -6.01 -5.30
C LYS A 66 11.16 -5.41 -6.13
N VAL A 67 10.85 -4.15 -5.87
CA VAL A 67 9.92 -3.35 -6.68
C VAL A 67 10.58 -2.02 -7.02
N LYS A 68 10.33 -1.53 -8.24
CA LYS A 68 10.81 -0.22 -8.68
C LYS A 68 9.84 0.86 -8.24
N GLY A 69 10.36 1.96 -7.67
CA GLY A 69 9.55 3.11 -7.25
C GLY A 69 8.83 2.93 -5.90
N ALA A 70 9.24 1.93 -5.10
CA ALA A 70 8.83 1.79 -3.71
C ALA A 70 10.03 1.40 -2.85
N VAL A 71 10.01 1.77 -1.58
CA VAL A 71 10.95 1.31 -0.55
C VAL A 71 10.44 -0.04 -0.03
N VAL A 72 11.27 -1.07 -0.04
CA VAL A 72 10.92 -2.38 0.52
C VAL A 72 11.45 -2.45 1.95
N CYS A 73 10.59 -2.85 2.88
CA CYS A 73 10.95 -3.08 4.28
C CYS A 73 10.54 -4.49 4.70
N HIS A 74 11.37 -5.12 5.52
CA HIS A 74 11.21 -6.50 5.97
C HIS A 74 10.72 -6.63 7.40
N SER A 75 10.62 -5.53 8.14
CA SER A 75 10.03 -5.47 9.47
C SER A 75 9.26 -4.17 9.70
N LEU A 76 8.38 -4.18 10.71
CA LEU A 76 7.70 -2.96 11.14
C LEU A 76 8.69 -1.91 11.65
N GLU A 77 9.75 -2.33 12.35
CA GLU A 77 10.79 -1.43 12.85
C GLU A 77 11.54 -0.74 11.72
N GLU A 78 11.86 -1.47 10.65
CA GLU A 78 12.47 -0.92 9.45
C GLU A 78 11.56 0.09 8.76
N ALA A 79 10.26 -0.23 8.67
CA ALA A 79 9.26 0.68 8.11
C ALA A 79 9.14 1.98 8.93
N LEU A 80 9.08 1.87 10.26
CA LEU A 80 9.03 3.01 11.17
C LEU A 80 10.29 3.86 11.09
N LYS A 81 11.46 3.22 10.91
CA LYS A 81 12.72 3.94 10.70
C LYS A 81 12.72 4.69 9.37
N ALA A 82 12.30 4.03 8.29
CA ALA A 82 12.18 4.66 6.97
C ALA A 82 11.20 5.83 6.99
N LEU A 83 10.11 5.74 7.76
CA LEU A 83 9.14 6.84 7.90
C LEU A 83 9.73 8.10 8.55
N LYS A 84 10.70 7.98 9.45
CA LYS A 84 11.37 9.14 10.09
C LYS A 84 12.14 10.02 9.10
N ASP A 85 12.54 9.45 7.96
CA ASP A 85 13.24 10.20 6.92
C ASP A 85 12.30 11.09 6.09
N TYR A 86 10.98 10.98 6.30
CA TYR A 86 9.93 11.70 5.59
C TYR A 86 9.04 12.56 6.51
N ASP A 87 9.50 12.84 7.74
CA ASP A 87 8.86 13.71 8.74
C ASP A 87 9.17 15.21 8.48
#